data_AF-A0A9X3P8X6-F1
#
_entry.id   AF-A0A9X3P8X6-F1
#
_cell.length_a   1.000
_cell.length_b   1.000
_cell.length_c   1.000
_cell.angle_alpha   90.00
_cell.angle_beta   90.00
_cell.angle_gamma   90.00
#
_symmetry.space_group_name_H-M   'P 1'
#
loop_
_entity.id
_entity.type
_entity.pdbx_description
1 polymer ?
#
loop_
_entity_poly.entity_id
_entity_poly.type
_entity_poly.pdbx_seq_one_letter_code
_entity_poly.pdbx_strand_id
1 'polypeptide(L)'
;MNAASNTVDRTGRVKSVVAWAVAPVVWFLAFLAMLFLGNGGTPGMVAHSVILALPAPWLLWVSWRMPRPRVDTYVAEGGALLSGAVALYITVLAFMISREGPAPVGFTVIYLAAAAVFIAAAVPLPGRRIAYGAAALACVVIGIGLRVLHSETSYYPGIDWVTKDELFAWAFLGLPALGALLQILWWARVRRGRTV
;
A
#
# COMPACT_ATOMS: atom_id res chain seq x y z
N MET A 1 28.49 -7.72 -39.71
CA MET A 1 27.17 -7.09 -39.85
C MET A 1 26.27 -7.59 -38.71
N ASN A 2 25.88 -6.67 -37.83
CA ASN A 2 24.96 -6.87 -36.71
C ASN A 2 23.51 -6.78 -37.19
N ALA A 3 22.65 -7.77 -36.90
CA ALA A 3 21.18 -7.58 -36.92
C ALA A 3 20.35 -8.71 -36.26
N ALA A 4 20.87 -9.55 -35.36
CA ALA A 4 20.06 -10.61 -34.75
C ALA A 4 20.33 -10.73 -33.25
N SER A 5 19.55 -10.03 -32.42
CA SER A 5 19.44 -10.28 -30.96
C SER A 5 18.35 -9.46 -30.26
N ASN A 6 17.89 -8.33 -30.81
CA ASN A 6 17.02 -7.40 -30.04
C ASN A 6 15.50 -7.65 -30.10
N THR A 7 15.01 -8.62 -30.88
CA THR A 7 13.57 -8.88 -31.05
C THR A 7 13.01 -9.91 -30.05
N VAL A 8 13.79 -10.91 -29.65
CA VAL A 8 13.34 -11.98 -28.74
C VAL A 8 13.08 -11.46 -27.32
N ASP A 9 13.82 -10.44 -26.88
CA ASP A 9 13.74 -9.89 -25.51
C ASP A 9 12.61 -8.83 -25.36
N ARG A 10 12.16 -8.20 -26.45
CA ARG A 10 11.09 -7.18 -26.42
C ARG A 10 9.72 -7.80 -26.17
N THR A 11 9.37 -8.89 -26.83
CA THR A 11 8.07 -9.55 -26.66
C THR A 11 7.90 -10.15 -25.28
N GLY A 12 8.95 -10.74 -24.69
CA GLY A 12 8.93 -11.25 -23.32
C GLY A 12 8.73 -10.12 -22.30
N ARG A 13 9.42 -8.99 -22.48
CA ARG A 13 9.29 -7.82 -21.62
C ARG A 13 7.90 -7.18 -21.72
N VAL A 14 7.34 -7.03 -22.92
CA VAL A 14 5.97 -6.50 -23.11
C VAL A 14 4.94 -7.39 -22.42
N LYS A 15 5.03 -8.71 -22.57
CA LYS A 15 4.13 -9.66 -21.88
C LYS A 15 4.24 -9.56 -20.35
N SER A 16 5.46 -9.42 -19.81
CA SER A 16 5.68 -9.21 -18.37
C SER A 16 5.02 -7.93 -17.87
N VAL A 17 5.25 -6.80 -18.56
CA VAL A 17 4.63 -5.51 -18.21
C VAL A 17 3.10 -5.59 -18.26
N VAL A 18 2.53 -6.19 -19.31
CA VAL A 18 1.08 -6.36 -19.45
C VAL A 18 0.54 -7.24 -18.32
N ALA A 19 1.20 -8.34 -17.98
CA ALA A 19 0.78 -9.20 -16.87
C ALA A 19 0.73 -8.43 -15.54
N TRP A 20 1.75 -7.62 -15.24
CA TRP A 20 1.80 -6.82 -14.02
C TRP A 20 0.86 -5.61 -14.04
N ALA A 21 0.49 -5.10 -15.22
CA ALA A 21 -0.54 -4.07 -15.36
C ALA A 21 -1.96 -4.64 -15.22
N VAL A 22 -2.16 -5.90 -15.62
CA VAL A 22 -3.45 -6.61 -15.50
C VAL A 22 -3.67 -7.16 -14.09
N ALA A 23 -2.61 -7.51 -13.36
CA ALA A 23 -2.73 -8.09 -12.02
C ALA A 23 -3.56 -7.23 -11.02
N PRO A 24 -3.41 -5.89 -10.93
CA PRO A 24 -4.25 -5.07 -10.06
C PRO A 24 -5.71 -5.06 -10.50
N VAL A 25 -5.96 -5.11 -11.81
CA VAL A 25 -7.31 -5.15 -12.39
C VAL A 25 -7.98 -6.48 -12.04
N VAL A 26 -7.27 -7.59 -12.21
CA VAL A 26 -7.78 -8.93 -11.83
C VAL A 26 -8.03 -9.01 -10.33
N TRP A 27 -7.10 -8.50 -9.51
CA TRP A 27 -7.29 -8.41 -8.07
C TRP A 27 -8.54 -7.59 -7.71
N PHE A 28 -8.71 -6.42 -8.33
CA PHE A 28 -9.84 -5.53 -8.08
C PHE A 28 -11.17 -6.16 -8.50
N LEU A 29 -11.22 -6.83 -9.66
CA LEU A 29 -12.41 -7.55 -10.12
C LEU A 29 -12.74 -8.73 -9.20
N ALA A 30 -11.74 -9.49 -8.73
CA ALA A 30 -11.94 -10.56 -7.77
C ALA A 30 -12.46 -10.02 -6.41
N PHE A 31 -11.92 -8.88 -5.98
CA PHE A 31 -12.38 -8.18 -4.79
C PHE A 31 -13.84 -7.72 -4.93
N LEU A 32 -14.20 -7.07 -6.05
CA LEU A 32 -15.57 -6.66 -6.32
C LEU A 32 -16.52 -7.85 -6.40
N ALA A 33 -16.14 -8.91 -7.11
CA ALA A 33 -16.95 -10.13 -7.22
C ALA A 33 -17.26 -10.70 -5.83
N MET A 34 -16.29 -10.72 -4.91
CA MET A 34 -16.53 -11.16 -3.53
C MET A 34 -17.43 -10.21 -2.74
N LEU A 35 -17.38 -8.90 -2.98
CA LEU A 35 -18.33 -7.97 -2.36
C LEU A 35 -19.78 -8.22 -2.82
N PHE A 36 -19.99 -8.54 -4.11
CA PHE A 36 -21.32 -8.72 -4.68
C PHE A 36 -21.90 -10.13 -4.47
N LEU A 37 -21.06 -11.16 -4.33
CA LEU A 37 -21.51 -12.54 -4.10
C LEU A 37 -22.12 -12.75 -2.69
N GLY A 38 -22.07 -11.73 -1.83
CA GLY A 38 -22.58 -11.78 -0.47
C GLY A 38 -21.73 -12.69 0.43
N ASN A 39 -21.64 -12.34 1.72
CA ASN A 39 -20.95 -13.17 2.72
C ASN A 39 -21.73 -14.47 2.96
N GLY A 40 -21.67 -15.41 2.02
CA GLY A 40 -22.23 -16.76 2.11
C GLY A 40 -21.42 -17.60 3.10
N GLY A 41 -21.55 -17.31 4.39
CA GLY A 41 -20.94 -18.06 5.48
C GLY A 41 -19.41 -17.94 5.59
N THR A 42 -18.85 -18.74 6.50
CA THR A 42 -17.43 -18.77 6.87
C THR A 42 -16.46 -18.87 5.68
N PRO A 43 -16.72 -19.70 4.64
CA PRO A 43 -15.85 -19.79 3.47
C PRO A 43 -15.73 -18.47 2.69
N GLY A 44 -16.83 -17.73 2.55
CA GLY A 44 -16.83 -16.43 1.87
C GLY A 44 -16.02 -15.37 2.62
N MET A 45 -16.12 -15.35 3.96
CA MET A 45 -15.31 -14.46 4.79
C MET A 45 -13.81 -14.77 4.68
N VAL A 46 -13.43 -16.05 4.70
CA VAL A 46 -12.03 -16.46 4.55
C VAL A 46 -11.50 -16.06 3.18
N ALA A 47 -12.26 -16.31 2.10
CA ALA A 47 -11.86 -15.91 0.76
C ALA A 47 -11.68 -14.39 0.63
N HIS A 48 -12.59 -13.61 1.22
CA HIS A 48 -12.49 -12.15 1.25
C HIS A 48 -11.24 -11.67 1.99
N SER A 49 -10.95 -12.23 3.17
CA SER A 49 -9.73 -11.92 3.92
C SER A 49 -8.45 -12.26 3.16
N VAL A 50 -8.43 -13.40 2.45
CA VAL A 50 -7.29 -13.79 1.61
C VAL A 50 -7.07 -12.78 0.50
N ILE A 51 -8.12 -12.37 -0.22
CA ILE A 51 -8.01 -11.38 -1.30
C ILE A 51 -7.49 -10.04 -0.77
N LEU A 52 -8.00 -9.56 0.36
CA LEU A 52 -7.51 -8.33 1.00
C LEU A 52 -6.05 -8.42 1.42
N ALA A 53 -5.57 -9.61 1.79
CA ALA A 53 -4.18 -9.83 2.21
C ALA A 53 -3.20 -9.94 1.02
N LEU A 54 -3.65 -10.33 -0.19
CA LEU A 54 -2.79 -10.58 -1.36
C LEU A 54 -1.80 -9.46 -1.72
N PRO A 55 -2.11 -8.16 -1.58
CA PRO A 55 -1.16 -7.10 -1.90
C PRO A 55 0.12 -7.15 -1.05
N ALA A 56 0.06 -7.67 0.18
CA ALA A 56 1.22 -7.76 1.07
C ALA A 56 2.30 -8.74 0.57
N PRO A 57 2.03 -10.05 0.36
CA PRO A 57 3.02 -10.97 -0.21
C PRO A 57 3.44 -10.56 -1.62
N TRP A 58 2.55 -9.93 -2.41
CA TRP A 58 2.90 -9.39 -3.71
C TRP A 58 3.96 -8.28 -3.58
N LEU A 59 3.75 -7.29 -2.69
CA LEU A 59 4.73 -6.23 -2.46
C LEU A 59 6.08 -6.78 -2.00
N LEU A 60 6.08 -7.76 -1.09
CA LEU A 60 7.31 -8.43 -0.64
C LEU A 60 8.00 -9.17 -1.77
N TRP A 61 7.26 -9.90 -2.59
CA TRP A 61 7.81 -10.59 -3.76
C TRP A 61 8.48 -9.63 -4.73
N VAL A 62 7.81 -8.54 -5.08
CA VAL A 62 8.37 -7.49 -5.96
C VAL A 62 9.60 -6.85 -5.32
N SER A 63 9.58 -6.63 -4.01
CA SER A 63 10.66 -5.98 -3.28
C SER A 63 11.91 -6.85 -3.20
N TRP A 64 11.76 -8.17 -3.03
CA TRP A 64 12.87 -9.08 -2.72
C TRP A 64 13.35 -9.91 -3.92
N ARG A 65 12.47 -10.22 -4.88
CA ARG A 65 12.77 -11.20 -5.94
C ARG A 65 12.92 -10.60 -7.32
N MET A 66 12.32 -9.44 -7.58
CA MET A 66 12.34 -8.87 -8.93
C MET A 66 13.63 -8.10 -9.23
N PRO A 67 14.24 -8.31 -10.41
CA PRO A 67 15.43 -7.59 -10.84
C PRO A 67 15.15 -6.10 -11.07
N ARG A 68 16.15 -5.26 -10.75
CA ARG A 68 16.11 -3.81 -10.92
C ARG A 68 17.37 -3.32 -11.66
N PRO A 69 17.29 -2.26 -12.48
CA PRO A 69 16.11 -1.46 -12.80
C PRO A 69 15.31 -2.04 -13.97
N ARG A 70 14.00 -2.29 -13.78
CA ARG A 70 13.10 -2.71 -14.88
C ARG A 70 11.70 -2.12 -14.73
N VAL A 71 11.08 -1.81 -15.87
CA VAL A 71 9.75 -1.17 -15.94
C VAL A 71 8.67 -2.08 -15.40
N ASP A 72 8.71 -3.38 -15.72
CA ASP A 72 7.78 -4.38 -15.20
C ASP A 72 7.82 -4.47 -13.67
N THR A 73 9.01 -4.43 -13.06
CA THR A 73 9.18 -4.37 -11.61
C THR A 73 8.48 -3.14 -11.01
N TYR A 74 8.62 -1.97 -11.63
CA TYR A 74 7.98 -0.74 -11.12
C TYR A 74 6.47 -0.72 -11.30
N VAL A 75 5.97 -1.28 -12.41
CA VAL A 75 4.52 -1.46 -12.64
C VAL A 75 3.94 -2.44 -11.60
N ALA A 76 4.61 -3.57 -11.36
CA ALA A 76 4.21 -4.53 -10.34
C ALA A 76 4.20 -3.92 -8.93
N GLU A 77 5.21 -3.12 -8.60
CA GLU A 77 5.33 -2.45 -7.31
C GLU A 77 4.22 -1.42 -7.12
N GLY A 78 3.98 -0.56 -8.13
CA GLY A 78 2.87 0.39 -8.11
C GLY A 78 1.51 -0.28 -7.99
N GLY A 79 1.32 -1.40 -8.70
CA GLY A 79 0.12 -2.23 -8.62
C GLY A 79 -0.12 -2.80 -7.22
N ALA A 80 0.92 -3.37 -6.60
CA ALA A 80 0.85 -3.89 -5.23
C ALA A 80 0.56 -2.78 -4.21
N LEU A 81 1.19 -1.60 -4.36
CA LEU A 81 0.96 -0.44 -3.49
C LEU A 81 -0.46 0.12 -3.63
N LEU A 82 -0.96 0.26 -4.84
CA LEU A 82 -2.32 0.77 -5.08
C LEU A 82 -3.37 -0.22 -4.53
N SER A 83 -3.21 -1.51 -4.83
CA SER A 83 -4.11 -2.55 -4.34
C SER A 83 -4.08 -2.65 -2.80
N GLY A 84 -2.88 -2.55 -2.21
CA GLY A 84 -2.70 -2.53 -0.76
C GLY A 84 -3.31 -1.29 -0.09
N ALA A 85 -3.17 -0.12 -0.71
CA ALA A 85 -3.83 1.10 -0.25
C ALA A 85 -5.35 0.94 -0.27
N VAL A 86 -5.91 0.45 -1.38
CA VAL A 86 -7.36 0.17 -1.49
C VAL A 86 -7.81 -0.82 -0.42
N ALA A 87 -7.08 -1.92 -0.20
CA ALA A 87 -7.40 -2.91 0.84
C ALA A 87 -7.41 -2.31 2.27
N LEU A 88 -6.42 -1.50 2.62
CA LEU A 88 -6.35 -0.81 3.91
C LEU A 88 -7.48 0.22 4.05
N TYR A 89 -7.75 1.00 3.01
CA TYR A 89 -8.82 1.99 2.99
C TYR A 89 -10.20 1.34 3.21
N ILE A 90 -10.48 0.22 2.55
CA ILE A 90 -11.72 -0.54 2.76
C ILE A 90 -11.81 -1.07 4.19
N THR A 91 -10.69 -1.50 4.79
CA THR A 91 -10.67 -1.93 6.20
C THR A 91 -11.09 -0.79 7.13
N VAL A 92 -10.66 0.46 6.86
CA VAL A 92 -11.12 1.65 7.59
C VAL A 92 -12.59 1.93 7.32
N LEU A 93 -13.01 1.94 6.07
CA LEU A 93 -14.40 2.20 5.72
C LEU A 93 -15.36 1.20 6.38
N ALA A 94 -15.01 -0.09 6.36
CA ALA A 94 -15.78 -1.14 7.01
C ALA A 94 -15.94 -0.83 8.51
N PHE A 95 -14.87 -0.40 9.18
CA PHE A 95 -14.93 0.03 10.58
C PHE A 95 -15.80 1.28 10.78
N MET A 96 -15.59 2.33 9.99
CA MET A 96 -16.33 3.59 10.14
C MET A 96 -17.83 3.47 9.86
N ILE A 97 -18.23 2.57 8.96
CA ILE A 97 -19.65 2.30 8.65
C ILE A 97 -20.33 1.52 9.80
N SER A 98 -19.60 0.64 10.48
CA SER A 98 -20.16 -0.25 11.52
C SER A 98 -20.46 0.37 12.89
N ARG A 99 -20.13 1.66 13.11
CA ARG A 99 -20.44 2.49 14.29
C ARG A 99 -19.72 2.24 15.63
N GLU A 100 -19.70 3.35 16.39
CA GLU A 100 -19.56 3.62 17.84
C GLU A 100 -18.55 2.80 18.67
N GLY A 101 -17.47 3.47 19.08
CA GLY A 101 -16.44 2.94 19.96
C GLY A 101 -15.04 2.96 19.35
N PRO A 102 -14.00 2.64 20.15
CA PRO A 102 -12.64 2.55 19.68
C PRO A 102 -12.45 1.40 18.67
N ALA A 103 -11.51 1.55 17.75
CA ALA A 103 -11.21 0.49 16.77
C ALA A 103 -10.87 -0.86 17.44
N PRO A 104 -11.40 -1.99 16.91
CA PRO A 104 -11.19 -3.31 17.50
C PRO A 104 -9.72 -3.71 17.46
N VAL A 105 -9.29 -4.64 18.32
CA VAL A 105 -7.87 -5.05 18.42
C VAL A 105 -7.36 -5.57 17.07
N GLY A 106 -8.19 -6.33 16.37
CA GLY A 106 -7.87 -6.85 15.04
C GLY A 106 -7.55 -5.75 14.02
N PHE A 107 -8.20 -4.59 14.11
CA PHE A 107 -7.91 -3.45 13.24
C PHE A 107 -6.48 -2.93 13.47
N THR A 108 -6.09 -2.71 14.72
CA THR A 108 -4.73 -2.29 15.07
C THR A 108 -3.70 -3.33 14.63
N VAL A 109 -3.98 -4.63 14.80
CA VAL A 109 -3.09 -5.71 14.35
C VAL A 109 -2.90 -5.70 12.84
N ILE A 110 -3.95 -5.52 12.05
CA ILE A 110 -3.86 -5.43 10.58
C ILE A 110 -2.94 -4.29 10.15
N TYR A 111 -3.11 -3.12 10.76
CA TYR A 111 -2.31 -1.95 10.44
C TYR A 111 -0.84 -2.06 10.88
N LEU A 112 -0.57 -2.66 12.04
CA LEU A 112 0.80 -2.96 12.47
C LEU A 112 1.46 -4.02 11.58
N ALA A 113 0.71 -5.03 11.14
CA ALA A 113 1.20 -6.02 10.18
C ALA A 113 1.53 -5.35 8.83
N ALA A 114 0.68 -4.45 8.33
CA ALA A 114 0.95 -3.67 7.13
C ALA A 114 2.20 -2.80 7.28
N ALA A 115 2.39 -2.15 8.44
CA ALA A 115 3.60 -1.39 8.75
C ALA A 115 4.85 -2.28 8.68
N ALA A 116 4.80 -3.49 9.26
CA ALA A 116 5.88 -4.46 9.18
C ALA A 116 6.18 -4.90 7.74
N VAL A 117 5.15 -5.06 6.90
CA VAL A 117 5.31 -5.37 5.46
C VAL A 117 6.03 -4.24 4.73
N PHE A 118 5.68 -2.98 4.98
CA PHE A 118 6.39 -1.83 4.39
C PHE A 118 7.85 -1.75 4.84
N ILE A 119 8.12 -1.98 6.12
CA ILE A 119 9.49 -2.04 6.66
C ILE A 119 10.27 -3.17 5.99
N ALA A 120 9.69 -4.36 5.90
CA ALA A 120 10.32 -5.53 5.26
C ALA A 120 10.54 -5.30 3.76
N ALA A 121 9.62 -4.64 3.06
CA ALA A 121 9.78 -4.24 1.66
C ALA A 121 10.94 -3.23 1.47
N ALA A 122 11.17 -2.35 2.45
CA ALA A 122 12.23 -1.35 2.40
C ALA A 122 13.65 -1.90 2.63
N VAL A 123 13.79 -3.07 3.27
CA VAL A 123 15.11 -3.68 3.59
C VAL A 123 16.01 -3.80 2.36
N PRO A 124 15.60 -4.48 1.26
CA PRO A 124 16.42 -4.61 0.05
C PRO A 124 16.50 -3.32 -0.79
N LEU A 125 15.79 -2.25 -0.42
CA LEU A 125 15.56 -1.07 -1.24
C LEU A 125 16.04 0.23 -0.56
N PRO A 126 17.36 0.46 -0.46
CA PRO A 126 17.89 1.64 0.23
C PRO A 126 17.39 2.96 -0.38
N GLY A 127 17.15 2.97 -1.70
CA GLY A 127 16.62 4.13 -2.39
C GLY A 127 15.14 4.45 -2.11
N ARG A 128 14.39 3.61 -1.38
CA ARG A 128 12.94 3.81 -1.15
C ARG A 128 12.54 3.81 0.32
N ARG A 129 13.54 3.81 1.22
CA ARG A 129 13.32 3.69 2.67
C ARG A 129 12.49 4.83 3.24
N ILE A 130 12.60 6.05 2.70
CA ILE A 130 11.83 7.20 3.21
C ILE A 130 10.36 7.04 2.83
N ALA A 131 10.07 6.69 1.58
CA ALA A 131 8.70 6.49 1.12
C ALA A 131 8.01 5.33 1.85
N TYR A 132 8.69 4.19 1.99
CA TYR A 132 8.15 3.05 2.73
C TYR A 132 8.10 3.26 4.24
N GLY A 133 9.06 3.97 4.81
CA GLY A 133 9.03 4.36 6.22
C GLY A 133 7.85 5.28 6.53
N ALA A 134 7.54 6.23 5.63
CA ALA A 134 6.37 7.09 5.78
C ALA A 134 5.05 6.33 5.63
N ALA A 135 4.97 5.37 4.71
CA ALA A 135 3.81 4.48 4.59
C ALA A 135 3.64 3.59 5.84
N ALA A 136 4.74 3.07 6.40
CA ALA A 136 4.70 2.33 7.66
C ALA A 136 4.24 3.23 8.82
N LEU A 137 4.73 4.47 8.90
CA LEU A 137 4.30 5.45 9.90
C LEU A 137 2.82 5.77 9.78
N ALA A 138 2.31 5.98 8.55
CA ALA A 138 0.89 6.16 8.30
C ALA A 138 0.08 5.00 8.85
N CYS A 139 0.54 3.77 8.62
CA CYS A 139 -0.14 2.58 9.13
C CYS A 139 -0.17 2.54 10.66
N VAL A 140 0.94 2.86 11.32
CA VAL A 140 1.02 2.92 12.80
C VAL A 140 0.11 4.01 13.36
N VAL A 141 0.15 5.22 12.79
CA VAL A 141 -0.67 6.36 13.21
C VAL A 141 -2.15 6.02 13.10
N ILE A 142 -2.59 5.41 12.00
CA ILE A 142 -3.99 5.04 11.80
C ILE A 142 -4.39 3.89 12.74
N GLY A 143 -3.58 2.83 12.81
CA GLY A 143 -3.87 1.63 13.59
C GLY A 143 -3.97 1.89 15.11
N ILE A 144 -3.14 2.81 15.62
CA ILE A 144 -3.16 3.23 17.03
C ILE A 144 -4.16 4.38 17.23
N GLY A 145 -4.15 5.38 16.36
CA GLY A 145 -4.93 6.62 16.51
C GLY A 145 -6.43 6.37 16.55
N LEU A 146 -6.98 5.53 15.66
CA LEU A 146 -8.42 5.21 15.64
C LEU A 146 -8.89 4.42 16.87
N ARG A 147 -7.96 3.81 17.62
CA ARG A 147 -8.26 3.09 18.87
C ARG A 147 -8.07 3.98 20.10
N VAL A 148 -6.91 4.64 20.20
CA VAL A 148 -6.48 5.36 21.41
C VAL A 148 -7.10 6.74 21.51
N LEU A 149 -7.24 7.44 20.39
CA LEU A 149 -7.79 8.80 20.35
C LEU A 149 -9.31 8.77 20.11
N HIS A 150 -10.01 7.71 20.52
CA HIS A 150 -11.45 7.65 20.34
C HIS A 150 -12.15 8.80 21.08
N SER A 151 -13.17 9.36 20.45
CA SER A 151 -14.00 10.44 20.97
C SER A 151 -15.40 10.28 20.38
N GLU A 152 -16.43 10.73 21.08
CA GLU A 152 -17.80 10.73 20.56
C GLU A 152 -18.09 11.94 19.66
N THR A 153 -17.22 12.95 19.65
CA THR A 153 -17.35 14.14 18.78
C THR A 153 -16.70 13.92 17.41
N SER A 154 -16.92 14.84 16.46
CA SER A 154 -16.20 14.84 15.16
C SER A 154 -14.70 15.13 15.28
N TYR A 155 -14.20 15.41 16.49
CA TYR A 155 -12.84 15.86 16.79
C TYR A 155 -12.09 14.88 17.67
N TYR A 156 -10.77 14.85 17.52
CA TYR A 156 -9.90 14.09 18.42
C TYR A 156 -9.72 14.85 19.74
N PRO A 157 -9.57 14.16 20.90
CA PRO A 157 -9.33 14.84 22.17
C PRO A 157 -8.11 15.76 22.10
N GLY A 158 -8.30 17.06 22.36
CA GLY A 158 -7.25 18.09 22.31
C GLY A 158 -6.93 18.63 20.91
N ILE A 159 -7.74 18.31 19.89
CA ILE A 159 -7.58 18.79 18.51
C ILE A 159 -8.94 19.22 17.96
N ASP A 160 -9.23 20.52 18.05
CA ASP A 160 -10.57 21.06 17.73
C ASP A 160 -10.61 21.77 16.37
N TRP A 161 -9.45 21.89 15.71
CA TRP A 161 -9.27 22.65 14.47
C TRP A 161 -9.30 21.79 13.21
N VAL A 162 -9.33 20.46 13.33
CA VAL A 162 -9.41 19.53 12.20
C VAL A 162 -10.24 18.31 12.56
N THR A 163 -11.08 17.88 11.63
CA THR A 163 -11.97 16.74 11.84
C THR A 163 -11.21 15.41 11.80
N LYS A 164 -11.81 14.36 12.37
CA LYS A 164 -11.24 12.99 12.32
C LYS A 164 -11.02 12.48 10.90
N ASP A 165 -11.94 12.79 9.99
CA ASP A 165 -11.89 12.35 8.59
C ASP A 165 -10.76 13.04 7.83
N GLU A 166 -10.56 14.34 8.07
CA GLU A 166 -9.46 15.11 7.50
C GLU A 166 -8.10 14.62 8.04
N LEU A 167 -8.00 14.40 9.35
CA LEU A 167 -6.77 13.91 9.96
C LEU A 167 -6.46 12.47 9.51
N PHE A 168 -7.49 11.64 9.30
CA PHE A 168 -7.34 10.35 8.65
C PHE A 168 -6.84 10.50 7.21
N ALA A 169 -7.43 11.39 6.40
CA ALA A 169 -6.98 11.63 5.03
C ALA A 169 -5.52 12.11 4.98
N TRP A 170 -5.11 12.97 5.92
CA TRP A 170 -3.72 13.43 6.06
C TRP A 170 -2.78 12.31 6.48
N ALA A 171 -3.19 11.44 7.40
CA ALA A 171 -2.38 10.29 7.78
C ALA A 171 -2.29 9.27 6.64
N PHE A 172 -3.41 8.96 5.97
CA PHE A 172 -3.51 7.90 4.97
C PHE A 172 -2.89 8.29 3.63
N LEU A 173 -3.13 9.52 3.15
CA LEU A 173 -2.59 10.01 1.87
C LEU A 173 -1.42 10.97 2.07
N GLY A 174 -1.54 11.88 3.04
CA GLY A 174 -0.56 12.94 3.26
C GLY A 174 0.81 12.41 3.70
N LEU A 175 0.88 11.49 4.67
CA LEU A 175 2.16 10.92 5.11
C LEU A 175 2.88 10.14 4.01
N PRO A 176 2.24 9.20 3.27
CA PRO A 176 2.91 8.53 2.15
C PRO A 176 3.32 9.49 1.03
N ALA A 177 2.49 10.49 0.70
CA ALA A 177 2.82 11.50 -0.31
C ALA A 177 4.02 12.35 0.11
N LEU A 178 4.06 12.79 1.37
CA LEU A 178 5.20 13.53 1.94
C LEU A 178 6.47 12.67 1.95
N GLY A 179 6.36 11.39 2.32
CA GLY A 179 7.48 10.44 2.22
C GLY A 179 8.01 10.27 0.81
N ALA A 180 7.13 10.18 -0.19
CA ALA A 180 7.51 10.11 -1.59
C ALA A 180 8.22 11.40 -2.06
N LEU A 181 7.70 12.57 -1.69
CA LEU A 181 8.33 13.86 -1.99
C LEU A 181 9.72 13.98 -1.34
N LEU A 182 9.85 13.63 -0.06
CA LEU A 182 11.13 13.62 0.64
C LEU A 182 12.12 12.64 0.01
N GLN A 183 11.64 11.48 -0.46
CA GLN A 183 12.45 10.51 -1.17
C GLN A 183 13.00 11.07 -2.49
N ILE A 184 12.16 11.80 -3.24
CA ILE A 184 12.56 12.48 -4.48
C ILE A 184 13.56 13.61 -4.19
N LEU A 185 13.31 14.43 -3.17
CA LEU A 185 14.20 15.51 -2.75
C LEU A 185 15.57 14.98 -2.31
N TRP A 186 15.59 13.88 -1.57
CA TRP A 186 16.83 13.21 -1.17
C TRP A 186 17.62 12.73 -2.40
N TRP A 187 16.97 12.10 -3.38
CA TRP A 187 17.63 11.72 -4.64
C TRP A 187 18.17 12.93 -5.40
N ALA A 188 17.41 14.03 -5.50
CA ALA A 188 17.86 15.24 -6.15
C ALA A 188 19.10 15.83 -5.47
N ARG A 189 19.13 15.85 -4.13
CA ARG A 189 20.27 16.31 -3.34
C ARG A 189 21.51 15.43 -3.54
N VAL A 190 21.36 14.11 -3.45
CA VAL A 190 22.47 13.16 -3.61
C VAL A 190 23.07 13.21 -5.03
N ARG A 191 22.23 13.41 -6.05
CA ARG A 191 22.70 13.57 -7.44
C ARG A 191 23.50 14.84 -7.65
N ARG A 192 23.05 15.98 -7.10
CA ARG A 192 23.79 17.26 -7.17
C ARG A 192 25.15 17.20 -6.48
N GLY A 193 25.27 16.42 -5.40
CA GLY A 193 26.55 16.23 -4.71
C GLY A 193 27.55 15.30 -5.40
N ARG A 194 27.17 14.60 -6.49
CA ARG A 194 28.06 13.75 -7.29
C ARG A 194 28.57 14.41 -8.57
N THR A 195 28.07 15.61 -8.89
CA THR A 195 28.43 16.39 -10.08
C THR A 195 29.38 17.54 -9.75
N VAL A 196 29.95 17.57 -8.55
CA VAL A 196 30.96 18.54 -8.08
C VAL A 196 32.23 17.78 -7.74
#